data_AF-A0A2C9LN32-F1
#
_entry.id   AF-A0A2C9LN32-F1
#
_cell.length_a   1.000
_cell.length_b   1.000
_cell.length_c   1.000
_cell.angle_alpha   90.00
_cell.angle_beta   90.00
_cell.angle_gamma   90.00
#
_symmetry.space_group_name_H-M   'P 1'
#
loop_
_entity.id
_entity.type
_entity.pdbx_description
1 polymer ?
#
loop_
_entity_poly.entity_id
_entity_poly.type
_entity_poly.pdbx_seq_one_letter_code
_entity_poly.pdbx_strand_id
1 'polypeptide(L)'
;MLEALIPAVKDLSLPPKDRLGLQSDLFALSRAGLSSAVDVLKVIEAFENEKDYTVWSNLSSNIASISTILQYAEDIYPLFKNFVRKLFTNIALTVGWDARPGEDTLVPLLREVVLSRMGRCGDEATVAEARRRFEAHVNGTAKLPADLRSCVYTTVLHNGDAETFQQVMKLYDEADMQEEKVRLSRAMGSVQDKELIETVLEFSLSEKVRSQDAVFVIGSTTGSVVGRELAWEFMKNKFSILNERYEGGFLLSRLVQSTTESFATEEKAQEIEAFFKEHPMPAAERTVQQSIENIKLNAKWLQRELKTVQEFLKSST
;
A
#
# COMPACT_ATOMS: atom_id res chain seq x y z
N MET A 1 30.55 6.05 -2.14
CA MET A 1 30.16 4.63 -2.05
C MET A 1 28.95 4.33 -2.92
N LEU A 2 27.80 5.00 -2.71
CA LEU A 2 26.59 4.79 -3.52
C LEU A 2 26.82 5.02 -5.03
N GLU A 3 27.52 6.10 -5.40
CA GLU A 3 27.87 6.38 -6.81
C GLU A 3 28.67 5.25 -7.48
N ALA A 4 29.46 4.49 -6.72
CA ALA A 4 30.22 3.37 -7.25
C ALA A 4 29.37 2.09 -7.41
N LEU A 5 28.27 1.97 -6.67
CA LEU A 5 27.37 0.81 -6.72
C LEU A 5 26.23 0.99 -7.73
N ILE A 6 25.82 2.23 -8.02
CA ILE A 6 24.74 2.52 -9.00
C ILE A 6 25.00 1.86 -10.36
N PRO A 7 26.20 1.95 -10.98
CA PRO A 7 26.46 1.26 -12.25
C PRO A 7 26.21 -0.25 -12.15
N ALA A 8 26.68 -0.87 -11.06
CA ALA A 8 26.56 -2.31 -10.84
C ALA A 8 25.11 -2.77 -10.54
N VAL A 9 24.27 -1.87 -10.00
CA VAL A 9 22.81 -2.10 -9.90
C VAL A 9 22.17 -2.02 -11.29
N LYS A 10 22.49 -0.97 -12.07
CA LYS A 10 21.90 -0.72 -13.39
C LYS A 10 22.21 -1.81 -14.42
N ASP A 11 23.45 -2.29 -14.46
CA ASP A 11 23.90 -3.34 -15.38
C ASP A 11 23.70 -4.77 -14.85
N LEU A 12 23.14 -4.89 -13.64
CA LEU A 12 22.86 -6.14 -12.93
C LEU A 12 24.10 -6.97 -12.58
N SER A 13 25.32 -6.39 -12.62
CA SER A 13 26.55 -7.07 -12.20
C SER A 13 26.66 -7.27 -10.69
N LEU A 14 26.00 -6.43 -9.88
CA LEU A 14 25.83 -6.65 -8.45
C LEU A 14 24.78 -7.75 -8.23
N PRO A 15 25.04 -8.88 -7.54
CA PRO A 15 24.07 -9.97 -7.40
C PRO A 15 22.73 -9.58 -6.73
N PRO A 16 21.61 -10.28 -7.02
CA PRO A 16 20.28 -9.93 -6.47
C PRO A 16 20.24 -9.78 -4.95
N LYS A 17 20.93 -10.66 -4.21
CA LYS A 17 20.99 -10.60 -2.74
C LYS A 17 21.67 -9.33 -2.24
N ASP A 18 22.72 -8.90 -2.93
CA ASP A 18 23.46 -7.69 -2.56
C ASP A 18 22.68 -6.43 -2.97
N ARG A 19 21.96 -6.46 -4.09
CA ARG A 19 21.03 -5.38 -4.47
C ARG A 19 19.89 -5.24 -3.47
N LEU A 20 19.33 -6.36 -2.99
CA LEU A 20 18.31 -6.39 -1.93
C LEU A 20 18.85 -5.80 -0.61
N GLY A 21 20.04 -6.23 -0.18
CA GLY A 21 20.68 -5.72 1.04
C GLY A 21 20.97 -4.22 0.94
N LEU A 22 21.55 -3.78 -0.18
CA LEU A 22 21.87 -2.37 -0.45
C LEU A 22 20.64 -1.47 -0.31
N GLN A 23 19.53 -1.81 -0.98
CA GLN A 23 18.32 -0.98 -0.91
C GLN A 23 17.69 -0.98 0.49
N SER A 24 17.71 -2.14 1.18
CA SER A 24 17.10 -2.29 2.51
C SER A 24 17.86 -1.48 3.55
N ASP A 25 19.18 -1.59 3.54
CA ASP A 25 20.06 -0.87 4.47
C ASP A 25 20.03 0.62 4.19
N LEU A 26 20.07 1.04 2.92
CA LEU A 26 20.01 2.46 2.56
C LEU A 26 18.67 3.08 2.98
N PHE A 27 17.55 2.37 2.79
CA PHE A 27 16.24 2.82 3.25
C PHE A 27 16.19 2.95 4.78
N ALA A 28 16.73 1.97 5.52
CA ALA A 28 16.82 2.01 6.97
C ALA A 28 17.71 3.16 7.48
N LEU A 29 18.87 3.40 6.84
CA LEU A 29 19.75 4.52 7.15
C LEU A 29 19.06 5.86 6.91
N SER A 30 18.28 5.98 5.83
CA SER A 30 17.50 7.19 5.56
C SER A 30 16.40 7.42 6.59
N ARG A 31 15.65 6.37 6.96
CA ARG A 31 14.69 6.44 8.07
C ARG A 31 15.35 6.92 9.37
N ALA A 32 16.55 6.41 9.68
CA ALA A 32 17.32 6.80 10.85
C ALA A 32 17.94 8.22 10.77
N GLY A 33 17.88 8.88 9.61
CA GLY A 33 18.50 10.18 9.39
C GLY A 33 20.02 10.15 9.18
N LEU A 34 20.55 8.96 8.88
CA LEU A 34 21.98 8.73 8.60
C LEU A 34 22.31 8.84 7.10
N SER A 35 21.29 8.89 6.24
CA SER A 35 21.42 9.13 4.80
C SER A 35 20.22 9.96 4.31
N SER A 36 20.36 10.66 3.18
CA SER A 36 19.26 11.44 2.63
C SER A 36 18.25 10.55 1.90
N ALA A 37 16.97 10.94 1.96
CA ALA A 37 15.95 10.34 1.11
C ALA A 37 16.25 10.49 -0.39
N VAL A 38 16.97 11.55 -0.79
CA VAL A 38 17.41 11.73 -2.18
C VAL A 38 18.39 10.63 -2.61
N ASP A 39 19.28 10.19 -1.73
CA ASP A 39 20.20 9.09 -2.03
C ASP A 39 19.45 7.77 -2.21
N VAL A 40 18.42 7.53 -1.38
CA VAL A 40 17.49 6.41 -1.57
C VAL A 40 16.84 6.50 -2.94
N LEU A 41 16.26 7.64 -3.31
CA LEU A 41 15.56 7.80 -4.59
C LEU A 41 16.48 7.61 -5.80
N LYS A 42 17.73 8.10 -5.76
CA LYS A 42 18.74 7.85 -6.80
C LYS A 42 19.08 6.37 -6.94
N VAL A 43 19.21 5.67 -5.81
CA VAL A 43 19.47 4.22 -5.83
C VAL A 43 18.25 3.47 -6.34
N ILE A 44 17.04 3.83 -5.92
CA ILE A 44 15.77 3.28 -6.43
C ILE A 44 15.68 3.45 -7.95
N GLU A 45 16.03 4.62 -8.50
CA GLU A 45 16.04 4.87 -9.94
C GLU A 45 16.99 3.91 -10.70
N ALA A 46 18.08 3.48 -10.06
CA ALA A 46 19.02 2.52 -10.64
C ALA A 46 18.43 1.12 -10.86
N PHE A 47 17.32 0.78 -10.21
CA PHE A 47 16.64 -0.51 -10.36
C PHE A 47 15.73 -0.59 -11.61
N GLU A 48 15.77 0.38 -12.52
CA GLU A 48 14.98 0.40 -13.76
C GLU A 48 15.10 -0.88 -14.62
N ASN A 49 16.21 -1.61 -14.49
CA ASN A 49 16.49 -2.85 -15.20
C ASN A 49 16.33 -4.13 -14.33
N GLU A 50 15.89 -4.00 -13.08
CA GLU A 50 15.74 -5.14 -12.16
C GLU A 50 14.70 -6.16 -12.68
N LYS A 51 14.95 -7.44 -12.41
CA LYS A 51 14.12 -8.58 -12.85
C LYS A 51 13.74 -9.54 -11.73
N ASP A 52 14.46 -9.51 -10.62
CA ASP A 52 14.27 -10.42 -9.50
C ASP A 52 13.03 -10.03 -8.69
N TYR A 53 12.13 -11.00 -8.48
CA TYR A 53 10.90 -10.82 -7.73
C TYR A 53 11.13 -10.33 -6.30
N THR A 54 12.11 -10.91 -5.60
CA THR A 54 12.35 -10.61 -4.19
C THR A 54 12.88 -9.19 -4.04
N VAL A 55 13.74 -8.77 -4.96
CA VAL A 55 14.25 -7.40 -5.01
C VAL A 55 13.12 -6.39 -5.29
N TRP A 56 12.26 -6.67 -6.27
CA TRP A 56 11.11 -5.81 -6.59
C TRP A 56 10.06 -5.76 -5.48
N SER A 57 9.82 -6.88 -4.79
CA SER A 57 8.88 -6.94 -3.67
C SER A 57 9.33 -6.03 -2.51
N ASN A 58 10.61 -6.08 -2.16
CA ASN A 58 11.19 -5.17 -1.15
C ASN A 58 11.19 -3.72 -1.63
N LEU A 59 11.57 -3.47 -2.88
CA LEU A 59 11.59 -2.14 -3.48
C LEU A 59 10.20 -1.50 -3.48
N SER A 60 9.18 -2.25 -3.89
CA SER A 60 7.79 -1.79 -3.87
C SER A 60 7.29 -1.50 -2.44
N SER A 61 7.77 -2.26 -1.44
CA SER A 61 7.46 -2.03 -0.02
C SER A 61 8.09 -0.73 0.50
N ASN A 62 9.37 -0.49 0.20
CA ASN A 62 10.06 0.77 0.58
C ASN A 62 9.42 1.98 -0.10
N ILE A 63 9.07 1.85 -1.39
CA ILE A 63 8.31 2.87 -2.14
C ILE A 63 6.93 3.10 -1.50
N ALA A 64 6.26 2.05 -1.01
CA ALA A 64 4.99 2.19 -0.28
C ALA A 64 5.17 3.04 0.98
N SER A 65 6.22 2.80 1.75
CA SER A 65 6.51 3.57 2.97
C SER A 65 6.79 5.04 2.67
N ILE A 66 7.58 5.34 1.63
CA ILE A 66 7.81 6.73 1.18
C ILE A 66 6.49 7.35 0.71
N SER A 67 5.71 6.61 -0.07
CA SER A 67 4.38 7.02 -0.54
C SER A 67 3.46 7.41 0.61
N THR A 68 3.40 6.61 1.68
CA THR A 68 2.57 6.86 2.86
C THR A 68 2.85 8.23 3.48
N ILE A 69 4.13 8.61 3.57
CA ILE A 69 4.56 9.88 4.16
C ILE A 69 4.33 11.04 3.17
N LEU A 70 4.70 10.86 1.89
CA LEU A 70 4.56 11.91 0.88
C LEU A 70 3.09 12.26 0.53
N GLN A 71 2.12 11.41 0.86
CA GLN A 71 0.70 11.76 0.74
C GLN A 71 0.31 13.00 1.57
N TYR A 72 1.06 13.35 2.62
CA TYR A 72 0.86 14.58 3.40
C TYR A 72 1.43 15.83 2.72
N ALA A 73 2.04 15.70 1.54
CA ALA A 73 2.57 16.80 0.74
C ALA A 73 1.88 16.85 -0.62
N GLU A 74 0.71 17.49 -0.67
CA GLU A 74 -0.21 17.48 -1.81
C GLU A 74 0.45 17.92 -3.13
N ASP A 75 1.32 18.93 -3.11
CA ASP A 75 2.01 19.43 -4.30
C ASP A 75 3.12 18.51 -4.83
N ILE A 76 3.60 17.57 -4.00
CA ILE A 76 4.78 16.74 -4.28
C ILE A 76 4.38 15.30 -4.59
N TYR A 77 3.31 14.82 -3.97
CA TYR A 77 2.84 13.45 -4.16
C TYR A 77 2.56 13.07 -5.63
N PRO A 78 1.97 13.95 -6.47
CA PRO A 78 1.83 13.65 -7.90
C PRO A 78 3.16 13.45 -8.63
N LEU A 79 4.20 14.24 -8.30
CA LEU A 79 5.54 14.08 -8.87
C LEU A 79 6.16 12.75 -8.46
N PHE A 80 5.97 12.34 -7.21
CA PHE A 80 6.41 11.03 -6.73
C PHE A 80 5.71 9.88 -7.45
N LYS A 81 4.37 9.96 -7.65
CA LYS A 81 3.65 8.97 -8.45
C LYS A 81 4.20 8.89 -9.87
N ASN A 82 4.55 10.02 -10.48
CA ASN A 82 5.14 10.05 -11.82
C ASN A 82 6.51 9.35 -11.87
N PHE A 83 7.39 9.66 -10.90
CA PHE A 83 8.67 8.98 -10.73
C PHE A 83 8.51 7.46 -10.63
N VAL A 84 7.56 6.99 -9.81
CA VAL A 84 7.28 5.56 -9.64
C VAL A 84 6.76 4.93 -10.94
N ARG A 85 5.84 5.57 -11.68
CA ARG A 85 5.37 5.06 -12.97
C ARG A 85 6.52 4.88 -13.96
N LYS A 86 7.41 5.87 -14.07
CA LYS A 86 8.59 5.81 -14.94
C LYS A 86 9.49 4.62 -14.58
N LEU A 87 9.79 4.45 -13.29
CA LEU A 87 10.63 3.34 -12.80
C LEU A 87 10.02 1.96 -13.14
N PHE A 88 8.70 1.81 -13.00
CA PHE A 88 8.03 0.52 -13.18
C PHE A 88 7.68 0.21 -14.65
N THR A 89 7.81 1.17 -15.56
CA THR A 89 7.36 1.02 -16.96
C THR A 89 8.01 -0.17 -17.67
N ASN A 90 9.34 -0.29 -17.61
CA ASN A 90 10.07 -1.36 -18.31
C ASN A 90 9.69 -2.74 -17.79
N ILE A 91 9.60 -2.89 -16.46
CA ILE A 91 9.24 -4.18 -15.87
C ILE A 91 7.77 -4.51 -16.11
N ALA A 92 6.85 -3.53 -16.09
CA ALA A 92 5.44 -3.73 -16.42
C ALA A 92 5.24 -4.28 -17.85
N LEU A 93 5.96 -3.70 -18.82
CA LEU A 93 5.97 -4.21 -20.20
C LEU A 93 6.58 -5.62 -20.30
N THR A 94 7.57 -5.92 -19.47
CA THR A 94 8.26 -7.23 -19.47
C THR A 94 7.42 -8.34 -18.87
N VAL A 95 6.71 -8.11 -17.76
CA VAL A 95 5.87 -9.11 -17.09
C VAL A 95 4.52 -9.29 -17.79
N GLY A 96 3.99 -8.20 -18.37
CA GLY A 96 2.70 -8.18 -19.06
C GLY A 96 1.53 -8.59 -18.16
N TRP A 97 0.35 -8.69 -18.76
CA TRP A 97 -0.85 -9.11 -18.04
C TRP A 97 -1.13 -10.61 -18.12
N ASP A 98 -0.61 -11.28 -19.14
CA ASP A 98 -0.93 -12.68 -19.43
C ASP A 98 0.26 -13.59 -19.14
N ALA A 99 -0.05 -14.77 -18.60
CA ALA A 99 0.95 -15.81 -18.37
C ALA A 99 1.55 -16.28 -19.70
N ARG A 100 2.87 -16.44 -19.73
CA ARG A 100 3.60 -16.95 -20.90
C ARG A 100 3.98 -18.42 -20.72
N PRO A 101 3.97 -19.23 -21.79
CA PRO A 101 4.47 -20.60 -21.73
C PRO A 101 5.91 -20.65 -21.24
N GLY A 102 6.16 -21.47 -20.21
CA GLY A 102 7.49 -21.62 -19.62
C GLY A 102 7.98 -20.44 -18.79
N GLU A 103 7.10 -19.51 -18.39
CA GLU A 103 7.50 -18.45 -17.46
C GLU A 103 7.89 -19.01 -16.08
N ASP A 104 8.88 -18.37 -15.46
CA ASP A 104 9.34 -18.72 -14.12
C ASP A 104 8.20 -18.58 -13.09
N THR A 105 8.20 -19.45 -12.07
CA THR A 105 7.11 -19.53 -11.08
C THR A 105 6.94 -18.26 -10.24
N LEU A 106 7.95 -17.39 -10.18
CA LEU A 106 7.89 -16.11 -9.48
C LEU A 106 7.37 -14.97 -10.38
N VAL A 107 7.28 -15.15 -11.70
CA VAL A 107 6.79 -14.12 -12.63
C VAL A 107 5.34 -13.70 -12.33
N PRO A 108 4.39 -14.60 -12.02
CA PRO A 108 3.04 -14.19 -11.60
C PRO A 108 3.02 -13.32 -10.34
N LEU A 109 3.90 -13.60 -9.38
CA LEU A 109 4.01 -12.79 -8.15
C LEU A 109 4.61 -11.41 -8.47
N LEU A 110 5.63 -11.35 -9.32
CA LEU A 110 6.20 -10.09 -9.77
C LEU A 110 5.20 -9.27 -10.58
N ARG A 111 4.41 -9.91 -11.43
CA ARG A 111 3.33 -9.30 -12.20
C ARG A 111 2.32 -8.62 -11.29
N GLU A 112 1.86 -9.30 -10.23
CA GLU A 112 0.96 -8.72 -9.25
C GLU A 112 1.58 -7.48 -8.60
N VAL A 113 2.80 -7.57 -8.08
CA VAL A 113 3.50 -6.45 -7.41
C VAL A 113 3.62 -5.22 -8.32
N VAL A 114 4.05 -5.44 -9.57
CA VAL A 114 4.32 -4.39 -10.54
C VAL A 114 3.02 -3.71 -11.00
N LEU A 115 2.04 -4.50 -11.44
CA LEU A 115 0.78 -3.97 -11.95
C LEU A 115 -0.05 -3.30 -10.83
N SER A 116 -0.06 -3.87 -9.62
CA SER A 116 -0.71 -3.25 -8.46
C SER A 116 -0.09 -1.90 -8.12
N ARG A 117 1.24 -1.76 -8.23
CA ARG A 117 1.92 -0.47 -8.02
C ARG A 117 1.58 0.54 -9.11
N MET A 118 1.64 0.15 -10.38
CA MET A 118 1.29 1.00 -11.52
C MET A 118 -0.15 1.50 -11.42
N GLY A 119 -1.10 0.60 -11.10
CA GLY A 119 -2.51 0.94 -10.91
C GLY A 119 -2.75 1.92 -9.75
N ARG A 120 -2.09 1.74 -8.60
CA ARG A 120 -2.13 2.68 -7.46
C ARG A 120 -1.49 4.04 -7.77
N CYS A 121 -0.56 4.09 -8.71
CA CYS A 121 0.04 5.35 -9.16
C CYS A 121 -0.77 6.03 -10.27
N GLY A 122 -1.87 5.44 -10.74
CA GLY A 122 -2.71 5.99 -11.79
C GLY A 122 -2.02 5.97 -13.16
N ASP A 123 -1.30 4.89 -13.47
CA ASP A 123 -0.85 4.66 -14.84
C ASP A 123 -2.04 4.39 -15.76
N GLU A 124 -2.24 5.26 -16.76
CA GLU A 124 -3.47 5.26 -17.58
C GLU A 124 -3.66 3.95 -18.34
N ALA A 125 -2.59 3.39 -18.91
CA ALA A 125 -2.64 2.13 -19.65
C ALA A 125 -2.98 0.95 -18.72
N THR A 126 -2.36 0.91 -17.54
CA THR A 126 -2.63 -0.12 -16.53
C THR A 126 -4.08 -0.04 -16.03
N VAL A 127 -4.57 1.17 -15.74
CA VAL A 127 -5.95 1.39 -15.29
C VAL A 127 -6.96 1.01 -16.37
N ALA A 128 -6.71 1.39 -17.62
CA ALA A 128 -7.58 1.04 -18.74
C ALA A 128 -7.66 -0.48 -18.95
N GLU A 129 -6.52 -1.18 -18.90
CA GLU A 129 -6.51 -2.64 -19.05
C GLU A 129 -7.15 -3.36 -17.86
N ALA A 130 -6.94 -2.88 -16.63
CA ALA A 130 -7.62 -3.40 -15.45
C ALA A 130 -9.15 -3.26 -15.59
N ARG A 131 -9.64 -2.09 -16.01
CA ARG A 131 -11.07 -1.83 -16.26
C ARG A 131 -11.63 -2.77 -17.33
N ARG A 132 -10.95 -2.88 -18.48
CA ARG A 132 -11.36 -3.78 -19.57
C ARG A 132 -11.49 -5.24 -19.10
N ARG A 133 -10.51 -5.74 -18.33
CA ARG A 133 -10.54 -7.11 -17.78
C ARG A 133 -11.62 -7.28 -16.72
N PHE A 134 -11.82 -6.27 -15.87
CA PHE A 134 -12.87 -6.27 -14.85
C PHE A 134 -14.27 -6.29 -15.47
N GLU A 135 -14.55 -5.42 -16.43
CA GLU A 135 -15.82 -5.39 -17.16
C GLU A 135 -16.11 -6.72 -17.86
N ALA A 136 -15.11 -7.30 -18.52
CA ALA A 136 -15.25 -8.60 -19.15
C ALA A 136 -15.59 -9.71 -18.14
N HIS A 137 -15.05 -9.61 -16.92
CA HIS A 137 -15.31 -10.52 -15.81
C HIS A 137 -16.71 -10.37 -15.23
N VAL A 138 -17.13 -9.13 -14.93
CA VAL A 138 -18.46 -8.82 -14.41
C VAL A 138 -19.55 -9.23 -15.40
N ASN A 139 -19.33 -9.02 -16.69
CA ASN A 139 -20.29 -9.37 -17.74
C ASN A 139 -20.25 -10.86 -18.14
N GLY A 140 -19.38 -11.67 -17.52
CA GLY A 140 -19.26 -13.11 -17.80
C GLY A 140 -18.65 -13.46 -19.15
N THR A 141 -18.16 -12.48 -19.91
CA THR A 141 -17.56 -12.68 -21.25
C THR A 141 -16.16 -13.31 -21.19
N ALA A 142 -15.42 -13.06 -20.10
CA ALA A 142 -14.13 -13.70 -19.83
C ALA A 142 -13.90 -13.82 -18.32
N LYS A 143 -13.37 -14.96 -17.85
CA LYS A 143 -13.05 -15.12 -16.43
C LYS A 143 -11.72 -14.44 -16.10
N LEU A 144 -11.70 -13.65 -15.04
CA LEU A 144 -10.46 -13.06 -14.53
C LEU A 144 -9.59 -14.12 -13.83
N PRO A 145 -8.34 -14.34 -14.29
CA PRO A 145 -7.39 -15.26 -13.64
C PRO A 145 -7.16 -14.90 -12.17
N ALA A 146 -7.05 -15.91 -11.31
CA ALA A 146 -7.01 -15.74 -9.86
C ALA A 146 -5.78 -14.96 -9.35
N ASP A 147 -4.66 -15.05 -10.06
CA ASP A 147 -3.42 -14.30 -9.82
C ASP A 147 -3.59 -12.80 -10.11
N LEU A 148 -4.44 -12.42 -11.06
CA LEU A 148 -4.70 -11.03 -11.43
C LEU A 148 -5.82 -10.36 -10.61
N ARG A 149 -6.70 -11.13 -9.96
CA ARG A 149 -7.89 -10.59 -9.28
C ARG A 149 -7.59 -9.48 -8.29
N SER A 150 -6.61 -9.69 -7.40
CA SER A 150 -6.28 -8.69 -6.38
C SER A 150 -5.82 -7.38 -7.03
N CYS A 151 -4.91 -7.48 -7.99
CA CYS A 151 -4.39 -6.34 -8.73
C CYS A 151 -5.50 -5.58 -9.45
N VAL A 152 -6.35 -6.28 -10.21
CA VAL A 152 -7.44 -5.68 -10.98
C VAL A 152 -8.47 -5.04 -10.06
N TYR A 153 -8.98 -5.74 -9.05
CA TYR A 153 -9.99 -5.20 -8.13
C TYR A 153 -9.48 -3.96 -7.41
N THR A 154 -8.27 -4.00 -6.85
CA THR A 154 -7.66 -2.83 -6.21
C THR A 154 -7.48 -1.69 -7.21
N THR A 155 -7.04 -1.96 -8.44
CA THR A 155 -6.80 -0.92 -9.44
C THR A 155 -8.09 -0.23 -9.87
N VAL A 156 -9.16 -1.00 -10.16
CA VAL A 156 -10.44 -0.41 -10.58
C VAL A 156 -11.10 0.36 -9.44
N LEU A 157 -11.03 -0.12 -8.20
CA LEU A 157 -11.59 0.59 -7.05
C LEU A 157 -10.80 1.84 -6.68
N HIS A 158 -9.47 1.79 -6.75
CA HIS A 158 -8.62 2.93 -6.45
C HIS A 158 -8.82 4.09 -7.44
N ASN A 159 -9.12 3.76 -8.70
CA ASN A 159 -9.31 4.74 -9.77
C ASN A 159 -10.78 4.85 -10.21
N GLY A 160 -11.71 4.30 -9.41
CA GLY A 160 -13.11 4.13 -9.77
C GLY A 160 -14.05 4.98 -8.94
N ASP A 161 -15.34 4.75 -9.15
CA ASP A 161 -16.45 5.50 -8.58
C ASP A 161 -17.45 4.57 -7.88
N ALA A 162 -18.59 5.13 -7.48
CA ALA A 162 -19.66 4.41 -6.82
C ALA A 162 -20.24 3.27 -7.68
N GLU A 163 -20.27 3.41 -9.01
CA GLU A 163 -20.75 2.34 -9.90
C GLU A 163 -19.77 1.16 -9.87
N THR A 164 -18.48 1.45 -9.99
CA THR A 164 -17.42 0.42 -9.89
C THR A 164 -17.48 -0.29 -8.54
N PHE A 165 -17.69 0.46 -7.45
CA PHE A 165 -17.85 -0.10 -6.11
C PHE A 165 -19.07 -1.05 -6.01
N GLN A 166 -20.22 -0.67 -6.56
CA GLN A 166 -21.42 -1.51 -6.59
C GLN A 166 -21.20 -2.81 -7.36
N GLN A 167 -20.47 -2.75 -8.49
CA GLN A 167 -20.12 -3.95 -9.26
C GLN A 167 -19.25 -4.92 -8.43
N VAL A 168 -18.26 -4.41 -7.69
CA VAL A 168 -17.45 -5.25 -6.78
C VAL A 168 -18.29 -5.81 -5.62
N MET A 169 -19.21 -5.01 -5.05
CA MET A 169 -20.11 -5.48 -4.00
C MET A 169 -21.03 -6.60 -4.49
N LYS A 170 -21.52 -6.50 -5.72
CA LYS A 170 -22.29 -7.56 -6.37
C LYS A 170 -21.46 -8.85 -6.51
N LEU A 171 -20.21 -8.74 -6.99
CA LEU A 171 -19.30 -9.91 -7.03
C LEU A 171 -19.08 -10.52 -5.64
N TYR A 172 -19.00 -9.71 -4.59
CA TYR A 172 -18.85 -10.21 -3.22
C TYR A 172 -20.07 -11.00 -2.76
N ASP A 173 -21.26 -10.49 -3.05
CA ASP A 173 -22.53 -11.14 -2.69
C ASP A 173 -22.73 -12.46 -3.47
N GLU A 174 -22.30 -12.50 -4.73
CA GLU A 174 -22.39 -13.68 -5.61
C GLU A 174 -21.26 -14.71 -5.41
N ALA A 175 -20.18 -14.36 -4.70
CA ALA A 175 -19.04 -15.26 -4.51
C ALA A 175 -19.37 -16.42 -3.57
N ASP A 176 -19.17 -17.66 -4.03
CA ASP A 176 -19.33 -18.86 -3.20
C ASP A 176 -18.10 -19.11 -2.30
N MET A 177 -16.90 -18.82 -2.80
CA MET A 177 -15.65 -19.13 -2.12
C MET A 177 -15.30 -18.05 -1.09
N GLN A 178 -15.02 -18.45 0.15
CA GLN A 178 -14.62 -17.51 1.20
C GLN A 178 -13.34 -16.74 0.84
N GLU A 179 -12.37 -17.38 0.16
CA GLU A 179 -11.14 -16.72 -0.27
C GLU A 179 -11.41 -15.55 -1.24
N GLU A 180 -12.41 -15.71 -2.12
CA GLU A 180 -12.81 -14.65 -3.04
C GLU A 180 -13.53 -13.52 -2.30
N LYS A 181 -14.41 -13.85 -1.33
CA LYS A 181 -15.04 -12.85 -0.47
C LYS A 181 -14.00 -12.01 0.28
N VAL A 182 -13.00 -12.66 0.89
CA VAL A 182 -11.91 -11.96 1.59
C VAL A 182 -11.10 -11.07 0.63
N ARG A 183 -10.86 -11.54 -0.59
CA ARG A 183 -10.16 -10.74 -1.60
C ARG A 183 -10.94 -9.50 -2.00
N LEU A 184 -12.23 -9.66 -2.30
CA LEU A 184 -13.12 -8.57 -2.71
C LEU A 184 -13.31 -7.56 -1.57
N SER A 185 -13.57 -8.01 -0.34
CA SER A 185 -13.77 -7.11 0.80
C SER A 185 -12.52 -6.33 1.18
N ARG A 186 -11.32 -6.92 1.04
CA ARG A 186 -10.05 -6.18 1.20
C ARG A 186 -9.81 -5.22 0.04
N ALA A 187 -10.17 -5.60 -1.19
CA ALA A 187 -10.01 -4.72 -2.34
C ALA A 187 -10.90 -3.47 -2.19
N MET A 188 -12.12 -3.62 -1.65
CA MET A 188 -13.08 -2.53 -1.40
C MET A 188 -12.46 -1.35 -0.64
N GLY A 189 -11.55 -1.57 0.33
CA GLY A 189 -10.89 -0.47 1.02
C GLY A 189 -9.92 0.36 0.17
N SER A 190 -9.68 -0.02 -1.09
CA SER A 190 -8.85 0.76 -2.01
C SER A 190 -9.55 2.01 -2.56
N VAL A 191 -10.87 2.17 -2.34
CA VAL A 191 -11.62 3.36 -2.75
C VAL A 191 -11.00 4.65 -2.21
N GLN A 192 -11.14 5.74 -2.95
CA GLN A 192 -10.59 7.05 -2.56
C GLN A 192 -11.67 8.04 -2.10
N ASP A 193 -12.93 7.79 -2.47
CA ASP A 193 -14.06 8.63 -2.05
C ASP A 193 -14.40 8.44 -0.57
N LYS A 194 -14.67 9.55 0.12
CA LYS A 194 -14.91 9.58 1.56
C LYS A 194 -16.13 8.74 1.96
N GLU A 195 -17.24 8.89 1.25
CA GLU A 195 -18.52 8.24 1.56
C GLU A 195 -18.43 6.73 1.30
N LEU A 196 -17.70 6.33 0.25
CA LEU A 196 -17.40 4.93 -0.01
C LEU A 196 -16.49 4.33 1.06
N ILE A 197 -15.49 5.05 1.56
CA ILE A 197 -14.64 4.56 2.66
C ILE A 197 -15.48 4.34 3.93
N GLU A 198 -16.34 5.28 4.31
CA GLU A 198 -17.27 5.13 5.43
C GLU A 198 -18.18 3.90 5.24
N THR A 199 -18.67 3.69 4.02
CA THR A 199 -19.47 2.51 3.66
C THR A 199 -18.68 1.21 3.87
N VAL A 200 -17.40 1.16 3.49
CA VAL A 200 -16.54 -0.02 3.69
C VAL A 200 -16.27 -0.27 5.18
N LEU A 201 -16.07 0.78 5.96
CA LEU A 201 -15.87 0.68 7.41
C LEU A 201 -17.09 0.09 8.10
N GLU A 202 -18.30 0.58 7.82
CA GLU A 202 -19.53 0.00 8.39
C GLU A 202 -19.78 -1.43 7.86
N PHE A 203 -19.53 -1.69 6.57
CA PHE A 203 -19.59 -3.04 5.99
C PHE A 203 -18.69 -4.04 6.73
N SER A 204 -17.50 -3.61 7.18
CA SER A 204 -16.53 -4.47 7.88
C SER A 204 -17.07 -5.08 9.19
N LEU A 205 -18.06 -4.43 9.83
CA LEU A 205 -18.69 -4.91 11.06
C LEU A 205 -20.07 -5.53 10.85
N SER A 206 -20.57 -5.56 9.61
CA SER A 206 -21.83 -6.19 9.27
C SER A 206 -21.76 -7.73 9.39
N GLU A 207 -22.92 -8.39 9.43
CA GLU A 207 -23.01 -9.85 9.43
C GLU A 207 -22.44 -10.50 8.15
N LYS A 208 -22.24 -9.71 7.08
CA LYS A 208 -21.65 -10.19 5.85
C LYS A 208 -20.16 -10.50 6.00
N VAL A 209 -19.45 -9.89 6.96
CA VAL A 209 -18.00 -10.01 7.13
C VAL A 209 -17.68 -10.79 8.40
N ARG A 210 -16.86 -11.84 8.28
CA ARG A 210 -16.44 -12.64 9.45
C ARG A 210 -15.57 -11.79 10.36
N SER A 211 -15.69 -11.99 11.67
CA SER A 211 -14.91 -11.25 12.68
C SER A 211 -13.40 -11.28 12.43
N GLN A 212 -12.84 -12.42 12.04
CA GLN A 212 -11.41 -12.56 11.72
C GLN A 212 -10.96 -11.76 10.47
N ASP A 213 -11.89 -11.47 9.56
CA ASP A 213 -11.61 -10.78 8.30
C ASP A 213 -11.80 -9.26 8.43
N ALA A 214 -12.67 -8.82 9.35
CA ALA A 214 -13.01 -7.42 9.58
C ALA A 214 -11.79 -6.52 9.82
N VAL A 215 -10.79 -6.99 10.58
CA VAL A 215 -9.53 -6.24 10.82
C VAL A 215 -8.81 -5.89 9.52
N PHE A 216 -8.82 -6.79 8.55
CA PHE A 216 -8.15 -6.56 7.27
C PHE A 216 -8.96 -5.65 6.34
N VAL A 217 -10.29 -5.69 6.44
CA VAL A 217 -11.17 -4.75 5.71
C VAL A 217 -10.97 -3.34 6.24
N ILE A 218 -11.01 -3.15 7.57
CA ILE A 218 -10.73 -1.84 8.20
C ILE A 218 -9.33 -1.36 7.80
N GLY A 219 -8.30 -2.19 7.98
CA GLY A 219 -6.93 -1.84 7.65
C GLY A 219 -6.70 -1.53 6.17
N SER A 220 -7.51 -2.10 5.25
CA SER A 220 -7.37 -1.81 3.82
C SER A 220 -7.75 -0.37 3.45
N THR A 221 -8.58 0.29 4.26
CA THR A 221 -9.01 1.69 4.03
C THR A 221 -7.93 2.72 4.35
N THR A 222 -6.84 2.33 5.03
CA THR A 222 -5.81 3.28 5.50
C THR A 222 -4.77 3.65 4.43
N GLY A 223 -5.07 3.33 3.17
CA GLY A 223 -4.21 3.59 2.00
C GLY A 223 -4.09 5.06 1.60
N SER A 224 -5.00 5.93 2.05
CA SER A 224 -5.01 7.38 1.82
C SER A 224 -5.02 8.17 3.14
N VAL A 225 -4.66 9.45 3.12
CA VAL A 225 -4.73 10.32 4.32
C VAL A 225 -6.15 10.39 4.87
N VAL A 226 -7.14 10.60 3.99
CA VAL A 226 -8.57 10.61 4.37
C VAL A 226 -8.99 9.27 4.98
N GLY A 227 -8.60 8.16 4.37
CA GLY A 227 -8.94 6.82 4.85
C GLY A 227 -8.31 6.49 6.20
N ARG A 228 -7.08 6.96 6.48
CA ARG A 228 -6.46 6.83 7.81
C ARG A 228 -7.26 7.55 8.88
N GLU A 229 -7.65 8.80 8.63
CA GLU A 229 -8.47 9.57 9.56
C GLU A 229 -9.81 8.88 9.82
N LEU A 230 -10.52 8.46 8.76
CA LEU A 230 -11.80 7.77 8.90
C LEU A 230 -11.69 6.44 9.66
N ALA A 231 -10.67 5.63 9.36
CA ALA A 231 -10.44 4.36 10.04
C ALA A 231 -10.09 4.57 11.53
N TRP A 232 -9.35 5.62 11.85
CA TRP A 232 -9.04 5.99 13.23
C TRP A 232 -10.28 6.47 13.99
N GLU A 233 -11.08 7.36 13.41
CA GLU A 233 -12.35 7.78 14.00
C GLU A 233 -13.31 6.59 14.19
N PHE A 234 -13.37 5.70 13.21
CA PHE A 234 -14.16 4.48 13.29
C PHE A 234 -13.69 3.57 14.43
N MET A 235 -12.37 3.39 14.59
CA MET A 235 -11.80 2.63 15.69
C MET A 235 -12.18 3.25 17.05
N LYS A 236 -12.06 4.57 17.21
CA LYS A 236 -12.47 5.27 18.44
C LYS A 236 -13.96 5.07 18.72
N ASN A 237 -14.81 5.29 17.72
CA ASN A 237 -16.27 5.18 17.85
C ASN A 237 -16.76 3.76 18.15
N LYS A 238 -16.07 2.74 17.61
CA LYS A 238 -16.41 1.32 17.79
C LYS A 238 -15.48 0.64 18.80
N PHE A 239 -14.72 1.41 19.59
CA PHE A 239 -13.66 0.89 20.45
C PHE A 239 -14.12 -0.26 21.35
N SER A 240 -15.25 -0.08 22.05
CA SER A 240 -15.80 -1.11 22.94
C SER A 240 -16.10 -2.41 22.19
N ILE A 241 -16.75 -2.31 21.03
CA ILE A 241 -17.14 -3.46 20.21
C ILE A 241 -15.88 -4.20 19.72
N LEU A 242 -14.88 -3.45 19.24
CA LEU A 242 -13.65 -4.01 18.69
C LEU A 242 -12.79 -4.64 19.78
N ASN A 243 -12.68 -4.00 20.94
CA ASN A 243 -11.90 -4.49 22.07
C ASN A 243 -12.53 -5.76 22.66
N GLU A 244 -13.84 -5.79 22.86
CA GLU A 244 -14.56 -6.97 23.33
C GLU A 244 -14.52 -8.10 22.30
N ARG A 245 -14.66 -7.81 21.01
CA ARG A 245 -14.64 -8.84 19.95
C ARG A 245 -13.33 -9.62 19.87
N TYR A 246 -12.19 -8.97 20.13
CA TYR A 246 -10.87 -9.58 19.95
C TYR A 246 -10.17 -9.92 21.26
N GLU A 247 -10.65 -9.43 22.40
CA GLU A 247 -10.21 -9.78 23.77
C GLU A 247 -8.69 -9.81 23.98
N GLY A 248 -7.96 -8.90 23.31
CA GLY A 248 -6.49 -8.85 23.42
C GLY A 248 -5.72 -9.85 22.55
N GLY A 249 -6.37 -10.58 21.67
CA GLY A 249 -5.71 -11.45 20.69
C GLY A 249 -4.88 -10.68 19.64
N PHE A 250 -4.08 -11.40 18.87
CA PHE A 250 -3.22 -10.86 17.80
C PHE A 250 -3.96 -9.91 16.83
N LEU A 251 -5.23 -10.18 16.54
CA LEU A 251 -6.07 -9.35 15.67
C LEU A 251 -6.32 -7.95 16.25
N LEU A 252 -6.40 -7.80 17.57
CA LEU A 252 -6.52 -6.49 18.21
C LEU A 252 -5.26 -5.66 17.99
N SER A 253 -4.08 -6.24 18.23
CA SER A 253 -2.81 -5.57 17.95
C SER A 253 -2.69 -5.20 16.48
N ARG A 254 -3.07 -6.10 15.56
CA ARG A 254 -3.05 -5.83 14.12
C ARG A 254 -3.99 -4.69 13.73
N LEU A 255 -5.17 -4.63 14.34
CA LEU A 255 -6.12 -3.55 14.13
C LEU A 255 -5.54 -2.21 14.57
N VAL A 256 -5.06 -2.12 15.82
CA VAL A 256 -4.40 -0.91 16.37
C VAL A 256 -3.27 -0.47 15.46
N GLN A 257 -2.38 -1.38 15.07
CA GLN A 257 -1.28 -1.08 14.16
C GLN A 257 -1.78 -0.44 12.86
N SER A 258 -2.75 -1.10 12.20
CA SER A 258 -3.22 -0.68 10.88
C SER A 258 -3.92 0.68 10.88
N THR A 259 -4.59 1.05 11.98
CA THR A 259 -5.33 2.30 12.12
C THR A 259 -4.52 3.44 12.74
N THR A 260 -3.26 3.20 13.13
CA THR A 260 -2.46 4.24 13.83
C THR A 260 -1.05 4.44 13.27
N GLU A 261 -0.35 3.42 12.79
CA GLU A 261 1.10 3.54 12.49
C GLU A 261 1.43 4.46 11.29
N SER A 262 0.48 4.71 10.40
CA SER A 262 0.71 5.36 9.09
C SER A 262 0.51 6.87 9.07
N PHE A 263 0.24 7.51 10.21
CA PHE A 263 0.20 8.97 10.27
C PHE A 263 1.60 9.59 10.22
N ALA A 264 1.69 10.88 9.88
CA ALA A 264 2.96 11.60 9.74
C ALA A 264 2.93 13.01 10.36
N THR A 265 2.14 13.23 11.41
CA THR A 265 2.06 14.50 12.14
C THR A 265 2.24 14.30 13.64
N GLU A 266 2.93 15.22 14.31
CA GLU A 266 3.17 15.13 15.76
C GLU A 266 1.85 15.26 16.54
N GLU A 267 0.93 16.08 16.04
CA GLU A 267 -0.40 16.28 16.62
C GLU A 267 -1.17 14.97 16.68
N LYS A 268 -1.09 14.15 15.62
CA LYS A 268 -1.78 12.85 15.59
C LYS A 268 -1.13 11.84 16.52
N ALA A 269 0.19 11.89 16.68
CA ALA A 269 0.89 11.07 17.68
C ALA A 269 0.41 11.41 19.10
N GLN A 270 0.25 12.70 19.42
CA GLN A 270 -0.26 13.17 20.71
C GLN A 270 -1.73 12.78 20.92
N GLU A 271 -2.57 12.89 19.90
CA GLU A 271 -3.98 12.47 19.95
C GLU A 271 -4.11 10.97 20.26
N ILE A 272 -3.37 10.13 19.54
CA ILE A 272 -3.39 8.66 19.75
C ILE A 272 -2.83 8.30 21.12
N GLU A 273 -1.77 8.97 21.56
CA GLU A 273 -1.20 8.79 22.90
C GLU A 273 -2.21 9.16 24.00
N ALA A 274 -2.94 10.26 23.85
CA ALA A 274 -3.98 10.67 24.79
C ALA A 274 -5.14 9.66 24.83
N PHE A 275 -5.63 9.23 23.66
CA PHE A 275 -6.70 8.25 23.57
C PHE A 275 -6.36 6.95 24.31
N PHE A 276 -5.18 6.37 24.09
CA PHE A 276 -4.81 5.11 24.75
C PHE A 276 -4.39 5.27 26.22
N LYS A 277 -4.14 6.50 26.71
CA LYS A 277 -4.04 6.78 28.15
C LYS A 277 -5.41 6.72 28.82
N GLU A 278 -6.44 7.26 28.16
CA GLU A 278 -7.83 7.25 28.64
C GLU A 278 -8.50 5.89 28.43
N HIS A 279 -8.09 5.15 27.40
CA HIS A 279 -8.59 3.83 27.04
C HIS A 279 -7.45 2.80 26.98
N PRO A 280 -6.91 2.38 28.14
CA PRO A 280 -5.81 1.43 28.19
C PRO A 280 -6.14 0.13 27.46
N MET A 281 -5.19 -0.33 26.65
CA MET A 281 -5.28 -1.60 25.93
C MET A 281 -4.04 -2.45 26.22
N PRO A 282 -3.96 -3.11 27.40
CA PRO A 282 -2.74 -3.80 27.84
C PRO A 282 -2.23 -4.83 26.83
N ALA A 283 -3.13 -5.53 26.16
CA ALA A 283 -2.79 -6.53 25.15
C ALA A 283 -2.14 -5.95 23.87
N ALA A 284 -2.33 -4.66 23.60
CA ALA A 284 -1.76 -3.96 22.46
C ALA A 284 -0.77 -2.87 22.87
N GLU A 285 -0.37 -2.77 24.15
CA GLU A 285 0.45 -1.68 24.68
C GLU A 285 1.73 -1.45 23.86
N ARG A 286 2.47 -2.54 23.59
CA ARG A 286 3.66 -2.48 22.73
C ARG A 286 3.34 -1.94 21.34
N THR A 287 2.23 -2.36 20.75
CA THR A 287 1.83 -1.93 19.40
C THR A 287 1.45 -0.45 19.39
N VAL A 288 0.77 0.03 20.44
CA VAL A 288 0.47 1.45 20.63
C VAL A 288 1.77 2.26 20.70
N GLN A 289 2.71 1.85 21.55
CA GLN A 289 4.02 2.53 21.69
C GLN A 289 4.78 2.58 20.35
N GLN A 290 4.86 1.45 19.64
CA GLN A 290 5.51 1.37 18.33
C GLN A 290 4.80 2.23 17.29
N SER A 291 3.47 2.29 17.31
CA SER A 291 2.71 3.11 16.37
C SER A 291 2.96 4.59 16.62
N ILE A 292 2.94 5.04 17.87
CA ILE A 292 3.27 6.43 18.25
C ILE A 292 4.71 6.78 17.84
N GLU A 293 5.67 5.90 18.08
CA GLU A 293 7.06 6.10 17.66
C GLU A 293 7.18 6.25 16.13
N ASN A 294 6.53 5.37 15.37
CA ASN A 294 6.52 5.44 13.91
C ASN A 294 5.90 6.73 13.38
N ILE A 295 4.79 7.21 13.97
CA ILE A 295 4.19 8.49 13.57
C ILE A 295 5.19 9.65 13.76
N LYS A 296 5.88 9.68 14.91
CA LYS A 296 6.92 10.69 15.20
C LYS A 296 8.09 10.58 14.24
N LEU A 297 8.50 9.36 13.87
CA LEU A 297 9.55 9.14 12.86
C LEU A 297 9.11 9.63 11.48
N ASN A 298 7.87 9.35 11.06
CA ASN A 298 7.30 9.80 9.80
C ASN A 298 7.24 11.34 9.73
N ALA A 299 6.77 11.99 10.81
CA ALA A 299 6.71 13.45 10.91
C ALA A 299 8.09 14.09 10.79
N LYS A 300 9.09 13.55 11.51
CA LYS A 300 10.48 14.01 11.43
C LYS A 300 11.10 13.79 10.06
N TRP A 301 10.84 12.63 9.43
CA TRP A 301 11.32 12.35 8.09
C TRP A 301 10.73 13.35 7.09
N LEU A 302 9.42 13.62 7.17
CA LEU A 302 8.74 14.59 6.31
C LEU A 302 9.35 15.98 6.48
N GLN A 303 9.47 16.46 7.73
CA GLN A 303 10.06 17.77 8.02
C GLN A 303 11.49 17.91 7.47
N ARG A 304 12.30 16.86 7.59
CA ARG A 304 13.72 16.87 7.22
C ARG A 304 13.95 16.76 5.72
N GLU A 305 13.21 15.89 5.04
CA GLU A 305 13.52 15.46 3.66
C GLU A 305 12.63 16.13 2.61
N LEU A 306 11.49 16.73 2.99
CA LEU A 306 10.49 17.15 2.00
C LEU A 306 11.03 18.10 0.93
N LYS A 307 11.82 19.10 1.34
CA LYS A 307 12.38 20.09 0.41
C LYS A 307 13.34 19.46 -0.60
N THR A 308 14.27 18.63 -0.12
CA THR A 308 15.29 18.01 -0.99
C THR A 308 14.67 16.95 -1.91
N VAL A 309 13.69 16.19 -1.42
CA VAL A 309 12.89 15.26 -2.23
C VAL A 309 12.10 16.01 -3.30
N GLN A 310 11.49 17.15 -2.98
CA GLN A 310 10.78 17.98 -3.95
C GLN A 310 11.71 18.47 -5.07
N GLU A 311 12.89 18.98 -4.72
CA GLU A 311 13.88 19.45 -5.68
C GLU A 311 14.34 18.31 -6.62
N PHE A 312 14.60 17.12 -6.06
CA PHE A 312 14.97 15.93 -6.84
C PHE A 312 13.85 15.46 -7.78
N LEU A 313 12.60 15.38 -7.31
CA LEU A 313 11.49 14.92 -8.13
C LEU A 313 11.18 15.89 -9.27
N LYS A 314 11.34 17.20 -9.04
CA LYS A 314 11.19 18.24 -10.09
C LYS A 314 12.28 18.16 -11.16
N SER A 315 13.53 17.81 -10.80
CA SER A 315 14.61 17.66 -11.78
C SER A 315 14.58 16.33 -12.53
N SER A 316 13.87 15.34 -12.01
CA SER A 316 13.72 14.00 -12.59
C SER A 316 12.48 13.83 -13.49
N THR A 317 11.64 14.87 -13.54
CA THR A 317 10.44 14.97 -14.41
C THR A 317 10.85 15.45 -15.79
#